data_AF-A0A8T5M7N3-F1
#
_entry.id   AF-A0A8T5M7N3-F1
#
_cell.length_a   1.000
_cell.length_b   1.000
_cell.length_c   1.000
_cell.angle_alpha   90.00
_cell.angle_beta   90.00
_cell.angle_gamma   90.00
#
_symmetry.space_group_name_H-M   'P 1'
#
loop_
_entity.id
_entity.type
_entity.pdbx_description
1 polymer ?
#
loop_
_entity_poly.entity_id
_entity_poly.type
_entity_poly.pdbx_seq_one_letter_code
_entity_poly.pdbx_strand_id
1 'polypeptide(L)' 'FESGAQGEFGAKYPDLVSVYTVVDHSDKKGYFSKEICTGPHVKNTREIGKFRIVKEQSVSSGVRRIKSVVE' A
#
# COMPACT_ATOMS: atom_id res chain seq x y z
N PHE A 1 -10.27 -6.78 -9.80
CA PHE A 1 -9.39 -6.72 -10.98
C PHE A 1 -8.87 -8.11 -11.27
N GLU A 2 -8.78 -8.54 -12.53
CA GLU A 2 -8.32 -9.89 -12.90
C GLU A 2 -6.93 -10.24 -12.31
N SER A 3 -6.07 -9.24 -12.15
CA SER A 3 -4.73 -9.37 -11.56
C SER A 3 -4.71 -9.63 -10.05
N GLY A 4 -5.87 -9.59 -9.38
CA GLY A 4 -6.00 -9.67 -7.93
C GLY A 4 -5.58 -8.39 -7.19
N ALA A 5 -5.34 -7.28 -7.92
CA ALA A 5 -5.03 -6.00 -7.31
C ALA A 5 -6.21 -5.43 -6.52
N GLN A 6 -5.92 -4.72 -5.42
CA GLN A 6 -6.90 -4.00 -4.64
C GLN A 6 -7.01 -2.55 -5.13
N GLY A 7 -8.25 -2.06 -5.24
CA GLY A 7 -8.56 -0.67 -5.53
C GLY A 7 -9.22 0.01 -4.33
N GLU A 8 -9.29 1.34 -4.38
CA GLU A 8 -9.98 2.12 -3.36
C GLU A 8 -11.50 1.92 -3.47
N PHE A 9 -12.15 1.77 -2.32
CA PHE A 9 -13.61 1.60 -2.26
C PHE A 9 -14.31 2.87 -2.76
N GLY A 10 -15.16 2.71 -3.79
CA GLY A 10 -15.92 3.81 -4.39
C GLY A 10 -15.19 4.60 -5.49
N ALA A 11 -13.91 4.29 -5.76
CA ALA A 11 -13.18 4.89 -6.87
C ALA A 11 -13.61 4.26 -8.21
N LYS A 12 -13.71 5.11 -9.25
CA LYS A 12 -13.89 4.67 -10.64
C LYS A 12 -12.53 4.66 -11.32
N TYR A 13 -12.23 3.57 -12.00
CA TYR A 13 -10.98 3.38 -12.73
C TYR A 13 -11.26 3.19 -14.23
N PRO A 14 -10.35 3.65 -15.12
CA PRO A 14 -10.43 3.33 -16.55
C PRO A 14 -10.16 1.85 -16.80
N ASP A 15 -10.39 1.39 -18.04
CA ASP A 15 -10.17 -0.01 -18.43
C ASP A 15 -8.72 -0.46 -18.25
N LEU A 16 -7.76 0.47 -18.42
CA LEU A 16 -6.33 0.22 -18.23
C LEU A 16 -5.80 1.01 -17.03
N VAL A 17 -5.27 0.28 -16.04
CA VAL A 17 -4.72 0.86 -14.80
C VAL A 17 -3.30 0.40 -14.54
N SER A 18 -2.52 1.26 -13.87
CA SER A 18 -1.22 0.90 -13.31
C SER A 18 -1.39 0.18 -11.98
N VAL A 19 -0.74 -0.96 -11.84
CA VAL A 19 -0.74 -1.76 -10.61
C VAL A 19 0.67 -1.78 -10.04
N TYR A 20 0.80 -1.46 -8.77
CA TYR A 20 2.03 -1.64 -8.01
C TYR A 20 1.95 -2.91 -7.17
N THR A 21 3.04 -3.68 -7.15
CA THR A 21 3.12 -4.94 -6.39
C THR A 21 4.36 -4.92 -5.53
N VAL A 22 4.18 -5.08 -4.22
CA VAL A 22 5.25 -5.38 -3.28
C VAL A 22 5.44 -6.89 -3.27
N VAL A 23 6.47 -7.35 -3.98
CA VAL A 23 6.78 -8.78 -4.14
C VAL A 23 7.30 -9.36 -2.84
N ASP A 24 6.83 -10.57 -2.51
CA ASP A 24 7.29 -11.35 -1.37
C ASP A 24 7.30 -12.83 -1.77
N HIS A 25 8.51 -13.36 -1.99
CA HIS A 25 8.70 -14.75 -2.40
C HIS A 25 8.45 -15.77 -1.27
N SER A 26 8.28 -15.29 -0.04
CA SER A 26 7.95 -16.15 1.11
C SER A 26 6.44 -16.31 1.30
N ASP A 27 5.62 -15.40 0.77
CA ASP A 27 4.17 -15.54 0.77
C ASP A 27 3.72 -16.54 -0.31
N LYS A 28 2.71 -17.36 0.01
CA LYS A 28 2.14 -18.35 -0.94
C LYS A 28 1.58 -17.72 -2.21
N LYS A 29 1.13 -16.47 -2.14
CA LYS A 29 0.62 -15.69 -3.28
C LYS A 29 1.75 -15.03 -4.07
N GLY A 30 2.98 -15.00 -3.54
CA GLY A 30 4.15 -14.38 -4.16
C GLY A 30 4.23 -12.85 -4.01
N TYR A 31 3.33 -12.23 -3.24
CA TYR A 31 3.33 -10.80 -2.98
C TYR A 31 2.72 -10.47 -1.61
N PHE A 32 3.22 -9.40 -0.98
CA PHE A 32 2.70 -8.88 0.27
C PHE A 32 1.51 -7.92 0.04
N SER A 33 1.65 -6.99 -0.90
CA SER A 33 0.59 -6.07 -1.33
C SER A 33 0.57 -5.93 -2.84
N LYS A 34 -0.63 -5.78 -3.42
CA LYS A 34 -0.86 -5.51 -4.83
C LYS A 34 -2.03 -4.54 -4.95
N GLU A 35 -1.75 -3.33 -5.40
CA GLU A 35 -2.70 -2.22 -5.36
C GLU A 35 -2.66 -1.40 -6.65
N ILE A 36 -3.77 -0.75 -6.97
CA ILE A 36 -3.78 0.26 -8.04
C ILE A 36 -3.11 1.51 -7.53
N CYS A 37 -1.96 1.85 -8.10
CA CYS A 37 -1.23 3.06 -7.78
C CYS A 37 -0.54 3.60 -9.05
N THR A 38 -0.72 4.89 -9.30
CA THR A 38 -0.13 5.61 -10.44
C THR A 38 0.98 6.57 -9.99
N GLY A 39 1.38 6.50 -8.72
CA GLY A 39 2.43 7.32 -8.15
C GLY A 39 3.84 6.78 -8.43
N PRO A 40 4.89 7.58 -8.18
CA PRO A 40 6.26 7.10 -8.21
C PRO A 40 6.52 6.12 -7.06
N HIS A 41 7.33 5.10 -7.32
CA HIS A 41 7.71 4.09 -6.34
C HIS A 41 9.23 3.91 -6.30
N VAL A 42 9.74 3.57 -5.12
CA VAL A 42 11.11 3.06 -4.95
C VAL A 42 11.23 1.67 -5.57
N LYS A 43 12.46 1.27 -5.95
CA LYS A 43 12.70 -0.06 -6.53
C LYS A 43 12.74 -1.14 -5.45
N ASN A 44 13.20 -0.81 -4.24
CA ASN A 44 13.25 -1.70 -3.11
C ASN A 44 12.83 -1.00 -1.80
N THR A 45 12.15 -1.72 -0.89
CA THR A 45 11.71 -1.17 0.40
C THR A 45 12.86 -0.70 1.28
N ARG A 46 14.09 -1.21 1.09
CA ARG A 46 15.28 -0.75 1.79
C ARG A 46 15.66 0.70 1.47
N GLU A 47 15.24 1.23 0.32
CA GLU A 47 15.47 2.63 -0.06
C GLU A 47 14.59 3.60 0.72
N ILE A 48 13.50 3.12 1.34
CA ILE A 48 12.59 3.96 2.14
C ILE A 48 13.34 4.49 3.37
N GLY A 49 14.29 3.75 3.93
CA GLY A 49 14.95 4.15 5.18
C GLY A 49 14.14 3.75 6.41
N LYS A 50 14.26 4.52 7.50
CA LYS A 50 13.66 4.19 8.79
C LYS A 50 12.23 4.72 8.87
N PHE A 51 11.27 3.81 8.90
CA PHE A 51 9.88 4.16 9.18
C PHE A 51 9.67 4.29 10.69
N ARG A 52 9.13 5.44 11.14
CA ARG A 52 8.85 5.71 12.55
C ARG A 52 7.43 6.23 12.75
N ILE A 53 6.69 5.58 13.66
CA ILE A 53 5.37 6.06 14.08
C ILE A 53 5.56 7.24 15.03
N VAL A 54 4.89 8.36 14.72
CA VAL A 54 4.92 9.61 15.50
C VAL A 54 3.71 9.69 16.43
N LYS A 55 2.54 9.22 15.98
CA LYS A 55 1.31 9.28 16.75
C LYS A 55 0.36 8.17 16.32
N GLU A 56 -0.35 7.62 17.28
CA GLU A 56 -1.50 6.75 17.06
C GLU A 56 -2.67 7.26 17.91
N GLN A 57 -3.87 7.35 17.35
CA GLN A 57 -5.06 7.81 18.08
C GLN A 57 -6.34 7.18 17.52
N SER A 58 -7.34 7.00 18.39
CA SER A 58 -8.70 6.64 17.98
C SER A 58 -9.38 7.86 17.33
N VAL A 59 -10.10 7.65 16.22
CA VAL A 59 -10.88 8.71 15.54
C VAL A 59 -12.38 8.44 15.56
N SER A 60 -12.80 7.19 15.72
CA SER A 60 -14.18 6.76 15.96
C SER A 60 -14.19 5.30 16.42
N SER A 61 -15.37 4.75 16.74
CA SER A 61 -15.49 3.33 17.11
C SER A 61 -14.98 2.44 15.98
N GLY A 62 -13.97 1.59 16.28
CA GLY A 62 -13.36 0.68 15.31
C GLY A 62 -12.36 1.31 14.33
N VAL A 63 -12.11 2.62 14.40
CA VAL A 63 -11.19 3.30 13.46
C VAL A 63 -10.05 4.01 14.19
N ARG A 64 -8.82 3.75 13.74
CA ARG A 64 -7.59 4.33 14.29
C ARG A 64 -6.81 5.07 13.22
N ARG A 65 -6.16 6.17 13.60
CA ARG A 65 -5.26 6.94 12.73
C ARG A 65 -3.82 6.80 13.23
N ILE A 66 -2.94 6.39 12.33
CA ILE A 66 -1.50 6.33 12.54
C ILE A 66 -0.86 7.46 11.73
N LYS A 67 0.01 8.26 12.36
CA LYS A 67 0.87 9.25 11.70
C LYS A 67 2.31 8.78 11.84
N SER A 68 3.04 8.72 10.73
CA SER A 68 4.43 8.28 10.67
C SER A 68 5.28 9.22 9.83
N VAL A 69 6.59 9.06 9.96
CA VAL A 69 7.62 9.69 9.12
C VAL A 69 8.59 8.63 8.63
N VAL A 70 9.31 9.00 7.58
CA VAL A 70 10.37 8.22 6.97
C VAL A 70 11.65 9.05 7.12
N GLU A 71 12.69 8.47 7.73
CA GLU A 71 13.96 9.10 8.10
C GLU A 71 15.16 8.37 7.48
#